data_AF-A0A0F0H4C6-F1
#
_entry.id   AF-A0A0F0H4C6-F1
#
_cell.length_a   1.000
_cell.length_b   1.000
_cell.length_c   1.000
_cell.angle_alpha   90.00
_cell.angle_beta   90.00
_cell.angle_gamma   90.00
#
_symmetry.space_group_name_H-M   'P 1'
#
loop_
_entity.id
_entity.type
_entity.pdbx_description
1 polymer ?
#
loop_
_entity_poly.entity_id
_entity_poly.type
_entity_poly.pdbx_seq_one_letter_code
_entity_poly.pdbx_strand_id
1 'polypeptide(L)'
;NPAQGRTEFVTSEAAGMQAIFDRFTQWCAATPECALHGSDPAAVFRKAQENADRIPGTLFGLKWSAVTVTRYFELAGPGDFSGVAKGLLDLSEGRNPVESGPEEEYPKRVPYADPMVCQDFPLGVHTVEEARKDLASTRAAAPVLGYSTNASNYSSICLGGPSPAPGSSAPVFSRSAHPTMLLSNTFDPATPVRWASQVATQLGSKALHVRTDRVGHGGGMDDPVTLRKVRDYMAQVNR
;
A
#
# COMPACT_ATOMS: atom_id res chain seq x y z
N ASN A 1 11.53 3.52 -3.26
CA ASN A 1 12.75 3.71 -4.09
C ASN A 1 13.46 4.95 -3.56
N PRO A 2 14.74 4.87 -3.13
CA PRO A 2 15.46 6.00 -2.53
C PRO A 2 15.72 7.18 -3.49
N ALA A 3 15.33 7.04 -4.77
CA ALA A 3 15.45 8.09 -5.78
C ALA A 3 14.17 8.89 -6.05
N GLN A 4 13.04 8.58 -5.38
CA GLN A 4 11.75 9.22 -5.69
C GLN A 4 11.53 10.45 -4.82
N GLY A 5 11.12 11.55 -5.45
CA GLY A 5 10.58 12.71 -4.74
C GLY A 5 9.19 12.40 -4.16
N ARG A 6 8.73 13.22 -3.21
CA ARG A 6 7.46 13.06 -2.50
C ARG A 6 6.25 12.80 -3.42
N THR A 7 6.04 13.61 -4.46
CA THR A 7 4.91 13.42 -5.38
C THR A 7 4.97 12.04 -6.06
N GLU A 8 6.14 11.60 -6.49
CA GLU A 8 6.29 10.27 -7.11
C GLU A 8 6.06 9.15 -6.10
N PHE A 9 6.54 9.31 -4.86
CA PHE A 9 6.31 8.36 -3.77
C PHE A 9 4.81 8.13 -3.55
N VAL A 10 4.04 9.19 -3.28
CA VAL A 10 2.59 9.05 -3.03
C VAL A 10 1.82 8.56 -4.26
N THR A 11 2.23 9.00 -5.46
CA THR A 11 1.57 8.61 -6.72
C THR A 11 1.78 7.13 -7.04
N SER A 12 3.01 6.64 -6.88
CA SER A 12 3.34 5.25 -7.22
C SER A 12 2.85 4.24 -6.20
N GLU A 13 2.70 4.65 -4.94
CA GLU A 13 1.98 3.86 -3.95
C GLU A 13 0.49 3.79 -4.30
N ALA A 14 -0.17 4.93 -4.54
CA ALA A 14 -1.57 4.97 -4.95
C ALA A 14 -1.84 4.08 -6.18
N ALA A 15 -0.95 4.13 -7.19
CA ALA A 15 -1.02 3.25 -8.35
C ALA A 15 -0.92 1.75 -7.98
N GLY A 16 -0.08 1.40 -7.01
CA GLY A 16 0.06 0.03 -6.51
C GLY A 16 -1.22 -0.46 -5.83
N MET A 17 -1.83 0.38 -4.99
CA MET A 17 -3.13 0.05 -4.39
C MET A 17 -4.26 -0.01 -5.41
N GLN A 18 -4.27 0.84 -6.43
CA GLN A 18 -5.22 0.73 -7.53
C GLN A 18 -5.06 -0.61 -8.27
N ALA A 19 -3.82 -1.05 -8.54
CA ALA A 19 -3.58 -2.35 -9.17
C ALA A 19 -4.11 -3.53 -8.33
N ILE A 20 -4.07 -3.41 -6.99
CA ILE A 20 -4.71 -4.38 -6.08
C ILE A 20 -6.23 -4.32 -6.19
N PHE A 21 -6.82 -3.12 -6.25
CA PHE A 21 -8.26 -2.96 -6.51
C PHE A 21 -8.67 -3.59 -7.84
N ASP A 22 -7.90 -3.38 -8.90
CA ASP A 22 -8.16 -3.97 -10.21
C ASP A 22 -8.06 -5.51 -10.14
N ARG A 23 -7.05 -6.05 -9.45
CA ARG A 23 -6.93 -7.49 -9.20
C ARG A 23 -8.11 -8.05 -8.42
N PHE A 24 -8.60 -7.32 -7.42
CA PHE A 24 -9.82 -7.64 -6.67
C PHE A 24 -11.05 -7.68 -7.59
N THR A 25 -11.24 -6.68 -8.46
CA THR A 25 -12.39 -6.67 -9.38
C THR A 25 -12.38 -7.83 -10.36
N GLN A 26 -11.21 -8.19 -10.89
CA GLN A 26 -11.04 -9.33 -11.80
C GLN A 26 -11.37 -10.65 -11.09
N TRP A 27 -10.87 -10.83 -9.86
CA TRP A 27 -11.18 -12.00 -9.06
C TRP A 27 -12.68 -12.10 -8.76
N CYS A 28 -13.31 -10.99 -8.36
CA CYS A 28 -14.73 -10.96 -8.02
C CYS A 28 -15.63 -11.27 -9.23
N ALA A 29 -15.26 -10.76 -10.42
CA ALA A 29 -15.95 -11.08 -11.67
C ALA A 29 -15.86 -12.57 -12.04
N ALA A 30 -14.74 -13.23 -11.71
CA ALA A 30 -14.52 -14.65 -12.00
C ALA A 30 -15.05 -15.60 -10.91
N THR A 31 -15.49 -15.08 -9.76
CA THR A 31 -15.85 -15.88 -8.58
C THR A 31 -17.32 -15.67 -8.22
N PRO A 32 -18.22 -16.64 -8.48
CA PRO A 32 -19.65 -16.54 -8.18
C PRO A 32 -19.97 -16.28 -6.71
N GLU A 33 -19.10 -16.73 -5.80
CA GLU A 33 -19.24 -16.54 -4.35
C GLU A 33 -18.87 -15.13 -3.89
N CYS A 34 -18.28 -14.29 -4.75
CA CYS A 34 -17.97 -12.91 -4.39
C CYS A 34 -19.28 -12.14 -4.10
N ALA A 35 -19.34 -11.45 -2.97
CA ALA A 35 -20.52 -10.66 -2.59
C ALA A 35 -20.86 -9.54 -3.59
N LEU A 36 -19.89 -9.11 -4.41
CA LEU A 36 -20.08 -8.11 -5.47
C LEU A 36 -20.11 -8.74 -6.87
N HIS A 37 -20.27 -10.07 -6.97
CA HIS A 37 -20.35 -10.74 -8.26
C HIS A 37 -21.50 -10.18 -9.10
N GLY A 38 -21.23 -9.89 -10.38
CA GLY A 38 -22.19 -9.26 -11.29
C GLY A 38 -22.50 -7.78 -11.01
N SER A 39 -21.86 -7.17 -10.00
CA SER A 39 -21.94 -5.72 -9.71
C SER A 39 -20.72 -4.97 -10.25
N ASP A 40 -20.73 -3.63 -10.17
CA ASP A 40 -19.54 -2.79 -10.38
C ASP A 40 -18.89 -2.49 -9.02
N PRO A 41 -17.75 -3.11 -8.65
CA PRO A 41 -17.09 -2.87 -7.38
C PRO A 41 -16.66 -1.40 -7.19
N ALA A 42 -16.33 -0.68 -8.27
CA ALA A 42 -15.96 0.73 -8.16
C ALA A 42 -17.18 1.60 -7.82
N ALA A 43 -18.37 1.29 -8.36
CA ALA A 43 -19.61 1.95 -7.97
C ALA A 43 -19.99 1.65 -6.51
N VAL A 44 -19.83 0.40 -6.07
CA VAL A 44 -20.07 0.00 -4.68
C VAL A 44 -19.12 0.74 -3.74
N PHE A 45 -17.84 0.83 -4.09
CA PHE A 45 -16.85 1.57 -3.31
C PHE A 45 -17.21 3.07 -3.20
N ARG A 46 -17.59 3.72 -4.31
CA ARG A 46 -18.06 5.13 -4.27
C ARG A 46 -19.29 5.30 -3.38
N LYS A 47 -20.28 4.43 -3.50
CA LYS A 47 -21.47 4.45 -2.66
C LYS A 47 -21.15 4.24 -1.18
N ALA A 48 -20.18 3.38 -0.86
CA ALA A 48 -19.66 3.22 0.50
C ALA A 48 -19.03 4.52 1.02
N GLN A 49 -18.22 5.21 0.21
CA GLN A 49 -17.66 6.52 0.59
C GLN A 49 -18.76 7.57 0.81
N GLU A 50 -19.79 7.61 -0.04
CA GLU A 50 -20.93 8.54 0.08
C GLU A 50 -21.77 8.29 1.34
N ASN A 51 -21.92 7.03 1.75
CA ASN A 51 -22.67 6.66 2.94
C ASN A 51 -21.87 6.76 4.24
N ALA A 52 -20.54 6.89 4.17
CA ALA A 52 -19.63 6.67 5.28
C ALA A 52 -19.98 7.48 6.54
N ASP A 53 -20.34 8.76 6.39
CA ASP A 53 -20.67 9.64 7.53
C ASP A 53 -21.91 9.20 8.33
N ARG A 54 -22.74 8.32 7.76
CA ARG A 54 -23.97 7.78 8.38
C ARG A 54 -23.75 6.41 9.02
N ILE A 55 -22.59 5.79 8.79
CA ILE A 55 -22.30 4.44 9.27
C ILE A 55 -21.96 4.51 10.77
N PRO A 56 -22.66 3.74 11.62
CA PRO A 56 -22.38 3.75 13.06
C PRO A 56 -21.03 3.08 13.37
N GLY A 57 -20.46 3.43 14.53
CA GLY A 57 -19.21 2.82 15.02
C GLY A 57 -17.95 3.41 14.41
N THR A 58 -16.85 2.66 14.51
CA THR A 58 -15.52 3.14 14.12
C THR A 58 -14.69 2.04 13.46
N LEU A 59 -13.67 2.46 12.71
CA LEU A 59 -12.55 1.65 12.28
C LEU A 59 -11.31 2.11 13.05
N PHE A 60 -10.79 1.29 13.96
CA PHE A 60 -9.67 1.66 14.86
C PHE A 60 -9.92 2.98 15.62
N GLY A 61 -11.13 3.17 16.16
CA GLY A 61 -11.50 4.39 16.89
C GLY A 61 -11.77 5.62 16.01
N LEU A 62 -11.55 5.53 14.69
CA LEU A 62 -11.88 6.58 13.74
C LEU A 62 -13.30 6.40 13.21
N LYS A 63 -14.09 7.48 13.23
CA LYS A 63 -15.43 7.46 12.60
C LYS A 63 -15.34 7.10 11.12
N TRP A 64 -16.40 6.47 10.63
CA TRP A 64 -16.55 6.25 9.19
C TRP A 64 -16.62 7.58 8.44
N SER A 65 -15.88 7.64 7.33
CA SER A 65 -15.70 8.74 6.40
C SER A 65 -15.18 8.15 5.08
N ALA A 66 -15.17 8.91 3.98
CA ALA A 66 -14.59 8.44 2.73
C ALA A 66 -13.11 7.98 2.88
N VAL A 67 -12.36 8.61 3.79
CA VAL A 67 -10.97 8.26 4.10
C VAL A 67 -10.89 6.90 4.78
N THR A 68 -11.75 6.64 5.77
CA THR A 68 -11.74 5.36 6.49
C THR A 68 -12.32 4.21 5.68
N VAL A 69 -13.21 4.46 4.70
CA VAL A 69 -13.58 3.45 3.69
C VAL A 69 -12.40 3.06 2.81
N THR A 70 -11.59 4.04 2.38
CA THR A 70 -10.35 3.78 1.62
C THR A 70 -9.36 2.98 2.47
N ARG A 71 -9.17 3.38 3.74
CA ARG A 71 -8.33 2.64 4.69
C ARG A 71 -8.82 1.20 4.91
N TYR A 72 -10.14 1.00 5.01
CA TYR A 72 -10.71 -0.33 5.16
C TYR A 72 -10.31 -1.25 4.00
N PHE A 73 -10.44 -0.78 2.75
CA PHE A 73 -10.01 -1.54 1.59
C PHE A 73 -8.49 -1.82 1.61
N GLU A 74 -7.66 -0.81 1.89
CA GLU A 74 -6.20 -0.97 1.93
C GLU A 74 -5.73 -1.98 2.99
N LEU A 75 -6.46 -2.12 4.10
CA LEU A 75 -6.13 -3.06 5.16
C LEU A 75 -6.66 -4.47 4.89
N ALA A 76 -7.92 -4.59 4.49
CA ALA A 76 -8.58 -5.88 4.33
C ALA A 76 -8.30 -6.52 2.95
N GLY A 77 -8.32 -5.70 1.89
CA GLY A 77 -8.21 -6.17 0.51
C GLY A 77 -6.98 -7.03 0.25
N PRO A 78 -5.77 -6.63 0.66
CA PRO A 78 -4.57 -7.42 0.37
C PRO A 78 -4.55 -8.82 1.00
N GLY A 79 -5.33 -9.07 2.04
CA GLY A 79 -5.37 -10.36 2.76
C GLY A 79 -6.64 -11.18 2.51
N ASP A 80 -7.77 -10.55 2.21
CA ASP A 80 -9.07 -11.21 2.12
C ASP A 80 -10.02 -10.52 1.14
N PHE A 81 -9.98 -10.95 -0.14
CA PHE A 81 -10.89 -10.45 -1.17
C PHE A 81 -12.36 -10.79 -0.91
N SER A 82 -12.66 -11.93 -0.30
CA SER A 82 -14.04 -12.32 -0.01
C SER A 82 -14.63 -11.46 1.09
N GLY A 83 -13.88 -11.28 2.18
CA GLY A 83 -14.26 -10.41 3.29
C GLY A 83 -14.38 -8.96 2.87
N VAL A 84 -13.43 -8.43 2.10
CA VAL A 84 -13.52 -7.03 1.64
C VAL A 84 -14.68 -6.80 0.68
N ALA A 85 -15.04 -7.77 -0.17
CA ALA A 85 -16.23 -7.68 -1.02
C ALA A 85 -17.50 -7.53 -0.19
N LYS A 86 -17.66 -8.40 0.81
CA LYS A 86 -18.80 -8.34 1.75
C LYS A 86 -18.81 -7.02 2.51
N GLY A 87 -17.66 -6.58 3.02
CA GLY A 87 -17.58 -5.36 3.80
C GLY A 87 -17.85 -4.10 2.99
N LEU A 88 -17.39 -4.03 1.73
CA LEU A 88 -17.74 -2.94 0.82
C LEU A 88 -19.24 -2.92 0.51
N LEU A 89 -19.88 -4.10 0.36
CA LEU A 89 -21.33 -4.17 0.21
C LEU A 89 -22.04 -3.62 1.46
N ASP A 90 -21.65 -4.07 2.65
CA ASP A 90 -22.21 -3.61 3.93
C ASP A 90 -22.06 -2.10 4.09
N LEU A 91 -20.87 -1.54 3.83
CA LEU A 91 -20.63 -0.09 3.88
C LEU A 91 -21.50 0.66 2.86
N SER A 92 -21.65 0.13 1.64
CA SER A 92 -22.50 0.72 0.61
C SER A 92 -23.99 0.70 0.96
N GLU A 93 -24.39 -0.12 1.93
CA GLU A 93 -25.75 -0.22 2.46
C GLU A 93 -25.89 0.45 3.84
N GLY A 94 -24.87 1.20 4.27
CA GLY A 94 -24.89 1.96 5.52
C GLY A 94 -24.63 1.12 6.77
N ARG A 95 -24.14 -0.11 6.64
CA ARG A 95 -23.80 -1.01 7.74
C ARG A 95 -22.30 -1.01 8.01
N ASN A 96 -21.94 -1.15 9.28
CA ASN A 96 -20.55 -1.30 9.69
C ASN A 96 -20.14 -2.78 9.55
N PRO A 97 -19.13 -3.11 8.72
CA PRO A 97 -18.67 -4.49 8.54
C PRO A 97 -17.68 -4.95 9.63
N VAL A 98 -17.26 -4.04 10.51
CA VAL A 98 -16.32 -4.33 11.59
C VAL A 98 -17.11 -4.56 12.87
N GLU A 99 -16.90 -5.70 13.51
CA GLU A 99 -17.47 -5.96 14.83
C GLU A 99 -16.91 -4.95 15.83
N SER A 100 -17.81 -4.38 16.64
CA SER A 100 -17.41 -3.57 17.79
C SER A 100 -16.70 -4.47 18.81
N GLY A 101 -15.38 -4.52 18.76
CA GLY A 101 -14.57 -5.07 19.85
C GLY A 101 -14.73 -4.22 21.12
N PRO A 102 -14.35 -4.76 22.30
CA PRO A 102 -14.23 -3.93 23.50
C PRO A 102 -13.31 -2.75 23.20
N GLU A 103 -13.59 -1.60 23.81
CA GLU A 103 -12.72 -0.43 23.74
C GLU A 103 -11.38 -0.81 24.38
N GLU A 104 -10.40 -1.19 23.55
CA GLU A 104 -9.07 -1.53 24.05
C GLU A 104 -8.40 -0.27 24.58
N GLU A 105 -7.91 -0.32 25.82
CA GLU A 105 -7.10 0.75 26.37
C GLU A 105 -5.81 0.83 25.54
N TYR A 106 -5.73 1.85 24.68
CA TYR A 106 -4.55 2.06 23.87
C TYR A 106 -3.31 2.17 24.77
N PRO A 107 -2.22 1.46 24.45
CA PRO A 107 -1.02 1.53 25.25
C PRO A 107 -0.51 2.98 25.27
N LYS A 108 -0.10 3.46 26.46
CA LYS A 108 0.42 4.83 26.64
C LYS A 108 1.65 5.13 25.77
N ARG A 109 2.33 4.09 25.30
CA ARG A 109 3.48 4.15 24.39
C ARG A 109 3.38 3.01 23.40
N VAL A 110 3.63 3.32 22.13
CA VAL A 110 3.84 2.33 21.08
C VAL A 110 5.23 2.54 20.49
N PRO A 111 6.02 1.47 20.25
CA PRO A 111 7.18 1.58 19.38
C PRO A 111 6.73 2.12 18.02
N TYR A 112 7.23 3.31 17.64
CA TYR A 112 6.80 3.98 16.41
C TYR A 112 8.03 4.40 15.60
N ALA A 113 8.37 3.58 14.62
CA ALA A 113 9.56 3.78 13.78
C ALA A 113 9.31 4.72 12.60
N ASP A 114 8.05 4.93 12.19
CA ASP A 114 7.71 5.71 11.01
C ASP A 114 8.32 7.14 10.97
N PRO A 115 8.44 7.89 12.09
CA PRO A 115 9.08 9.21 12.07
C PRO A 115 10.54 9.20 11.62
N MET A 116 11.23 8.06 11.67
CA MET A 116 12.60 7.92 11.14
C MET A 116 12.66 8.23 9.64
N VAL A 117 11.58 7.96 8.89
CA VAL A 117 11.51 8.22 7.45
C VAL A 117 11.76 9.69 7.11
N CYS A 118 11.44 10.61 8.04
CA CYS A 118 11.56 12.05 7.81
C CYS A 118 13.00 12.53 7.79
N GLN A 119 13.91 11.81 8.46
CA GLN A 119 15.35 12.04 8.38
C GLN A 119 15.94 11.46 7.09
N ASP A 120 15.41 10.33 6.63
CA ASP A 120 15.90 9.64 5.43
C ASP A 120 15.43 10.28 4.13
N PHE A 121 14.23 10.88 4.11
CA PHE A 121 13.60 11.36 2.88
C PHE A 121 12.86 12.69 3.06
N PRO A 122 12.92 13.60 2.06
CA PRO A 122 12.17 14.85 2.06
C PRO A 122 10.70 14.64 1.67
N LEU A 123 9.94 13.96 2.52
CA LEU A 123 8.53 13.61 2.26
C LEU A 123 7.51 14.62 2.83
N GLY A 124 7.95 15.63 3.58
CA GLY A 124 7.04 16.62 4.17
C GLY A 124 6.21 17.38 3.12
N VAL A 125 4.93 17.61 3.42
CA VAL A 125 4.02 18.46 2.62
C VAL A 125 3.80 19.80 3.30
N HIS A 126 4.47 20.85 2.82
CA HIS A 126 4.60 22.12 3.56
C HIS A 126 3.61 23.19 3.12
N THR A 127 3.02 23.07 1.93
CA THR A 127 2.07 24.05 1.38
C THR A 127 0.79 23.40 0.88
N VAL A 128 -0.27 24.20 0.76
CA VAL A 128 -1.55 23.73 0.21
C VAL A 128 -1.42 23.40 -1.28
N GLU A 129 -0.58 24.15 -2.01
CA GLU A 129 -0.30 23.94 -3.43
C GLU A 129 0.38 22.60 -3.66
N GLU A 130 1.33 22.26 -2.78
CA GLU A 130 2.00 20.96 -2.74
C GLU A 130 1.01 19.81 -2.49
N ALA A 131 0.13 19.96 -1.49
CA ALA A 131 -0.90 18.98 -1.19
C ALA A 131 -1.88 18.78 -2.37
N ARG A 132 -2.30 19.88 -3.02
CA ARG A 132 -3.17 19.83 -4.20
C ARG A 132 -2.51 19.12 -5.38
N LYS A 133 -1.22 19.38 -5.62
CA LYS A 133 -0.44 18.71 -6.67
C LYS A 133 -0.36 17.21 -6.43
N ASP A 134 -0.06 16.82 -5.19
CA ASP A 134 0.04 15.41 -4.82
C ASP A 134 -1.32 14.71 -4.99
N LEU A 135 -2.40 15.30 -4.48
CA LEU A 135 -3.76 14.76 -4.65
C LEU A 135 -4.20 14.66 -6.11
N ALA A 136 -3.85 15.63 -6.96
CA ALA A 136 -4.15 15.55 -8.39
C ALA A 136 -3.41 14.37 -9.04
N SER A 137 -2.14 14.18 -8.68
CA SER A 137 -1.30 13.10 -9.18
C SER A 137 -1.78 11.72 -8.70
N THR A 138 -2.12 11.56 -7.43
CA THR A 138 -2.63 10.29 -6.89
C THR A 138 -3.99 9.94 -7.48
N ARG A 139 -4.89 10.91 -7.66
CA ARG A 139 -6.23 10.66 -8.25
C ARG A 139 -6.15 10.21 -9.70
N ALA A 140 -5.18 10.73 -10.45
CA ALA A 140 -4.93 10.27 -11.81
C ALA A 140 -4.39 8.83 -11.84
N ALA A 141 -3.54 8.46 -10.87
CA ALA A 141 -2.94 7.13 -10.77
C ALA A 141 -3.87 6.07 -10.15
N ALA A 142 -4.82 6.49 -9.31
CA ALA A 142 -5.77 5.64 -8.61
C ALA A 142 -7.19 6.21 -8.74
N PRO A 143 -7.86 6.05 -9.90
CA PRO A 143 -9.16 6.66 -10.15
C PRO A 143 -10.30 6.18 -9.24
N VAL A 144 -10.17 5.00 -8.62
CA VAL A 144 -11.18 4.48 -7.68
C VAL A 144 -10.84 4.89 -6.25
N LEU A 145 -9.61 4.63 -5.80
CA LEU A 145 -9.20 4.89 -4.42
C LEU A 145 -8.85 6.37 -4.16
N GLY A 146 -8.41 7.08 -5.19
CA GLY A 146 -8.04 8.49 -5.18
C GLY A 146 -6.64 8.76 -4.63
N TYR A 147 -6.21 8.01 -3.62
CA TYR A 147 -4.91 8.13 -2.97
C TYR A 147 -4.63 6.88 -2.14
N SER A 148 -3.43 6.81 -1.57
CA SER A 148 -3.10 5.84 -0.53
C SER A 148 -3.07 6.50 0.84
N THR A 149 -3.78 5.92 1.80
CA THR A 149 -3.73 6.39 3.19
C THR A 149 -2.36 6.14 3.82
N ASN A 150 -1.70 5.05 3.44
CA ASN A 150 -0.38 4.66 3.94
C ASN A 150 0.71 5.63 3.48
N ALA A 151 0.81 5.93 2.18
CA ALA A 151 1.80 6.89 1.68
C ALA A 151 1.51 8.34 2.12
N SER A 152 0.23 8.71 2.21
CA SER A 152 -0.16 10.03 2.70
C SER A 152 0.19 10.23 4.19
N ASN A 153 0.12 9.16 4.99
CA ASN A 153 0.53 9.18 6.40
C ASN A 153 2.00 9.60 6.55
N TYR A 154 2.91 9.00 5.77
CA TYR A 154 4.33 9.38 5.81
C TYR A 154 4.57 10.85 5.43
N SER A 155 3.86 11.37 4.42
CA SER A 155 3.98 12.78 4.05
C SER A 155 3.47 13.71 5.15
N SER A 156 2.45 13.27 5.89
CA SER A 156 1.79 14.02 6.96
C SER A 156 2.64 14.05 8.24
N ILE A 157 3.22 12.90 8.63
CA ILE A 157 4.10 12.81 9.81
C ILE A 157 5.32 13.73 9.64
N CYS A 158 5.88 13.80 8.43
CA CYS A 158 7.06 14.62 8.16
C CYS A 158 6.77 16.13 8.06
N LEU A 159 5.51 16.56 8.17
CA LEU A 159 5.18 17.99 8.32
C LEU A 159 5.61 18.53 9.69
N GLY A 160 5.38 17.77 10.75
CA GLY A 160 5.79 18.11 12.13
C GLY A 160 6.97 17.29 12.64
N GLY A 161 7.45 16.34 11.84
CA GLY A 161 8.59 15.50 12.13
C GLY A 161 9.93 16.23 11.99
N PRO A 162 11.03 15.53 12.30
CA PRO A 162 12.36 16.09 12.18
C PRO A 162 12.71 16.32 10.69
N SER A 163 13.44 17.40 10.39
CA SER A 163 13.86 17.70 9.02
C SER A 163 14.79 16.62 8.44
N PRO A 164 14.86 16.42 7.11
CA PRO A 164 15.80 15.47 6.52
C PRO A 164 17.24 15.69 6.99
N ALA A 165 17.96 14.60 7.26
CA ALA A 165 19.37 14.65 7.60
C ALA A 165 20.18 15.34 6.48
N PRO A 166 21.26 16.08 6.81
CA PRO A 166 22.13 16.65 5.79
C PRO A 166 22.62 15.59 4.79
N GLY A 167 22.30 15.79 3.50
CA GLY A 167 22.70 14.88 2.42
C GLY A 167 21.75 13.71 2.12
N SER A 168 20.65 13.54 2.86
CA SER A 168 19.69 12.44 2.62
C SER A 168 18.71 12.68 1.46
N SER A 169 18.57 13.93 1.02
CA SER A 169 17.59 14.31 -0.01
C SER A 169 17.98 13.95 -1.44
N ALA A 170 19.23 13.59 -1.70
CA ALA A 170 19.71 13.24 -3.03
C ALA A 170 19.51 11.74 -3.31
N PRO A 171 18.98 11.37 -4.49
CA PRO A 171 18.96 9.99 -4.95
C PRO A 171 20.34 9.35 -4.86
N VAL A 172 20.42 8.22 -4.15
CA VAL A 172 21.62 7.39 -4.14
C VAL A 172 21.56 6.34 -5.25
N PHE A 173 22.69 6.09 -5.89
CA PHE A 173 22.86 4.96 -6.80
C PHE A 173 23.73 3.91 -6.14
N SER A 174 23.22 2.69 -5.99
CA SER A 174 23.96 1.56 -5.44
C SER A 174 24.05 0.44 -6.45
N ARG A 175 25.28 0.07 -6.85
CA ARG A 175 25.57 -1.10 -7.69
C ARG A 175 25.98 -2.26 -6.79
N SER A 176 25.43 -3.44 -7.03
CA SER A 176 25.83 -4.59 -6.23
C SER A 176 27.23 -5.08 -6.63
N ALA A 177 28.09 -5.28 -5.64
CA ALA A 177 29.40 -5.89 -5.82
C ALA A 177 29.30 -7.42 -5.99
N HIS A 178 28.22 -8.03 -5.49
CA HIS A 178 28.01 -9.48 -5.43
C HIS A 178 26.71 -9.87 -6.13
N PRO A 179 26.50 -11.15 -6.47
CA PRO A 179 25.15 -11.64 -6.77
C PRO A 179 24.18 -11.17 -5.68
N THR A 180 23.01 -10.70 -6.08
CA THR A 180 21.98 -10.23 -5.14
C THR A 180 20.61 -10.65 -5.61
N MET A 181 19.87 -11.37 -4.78
CA MET A 181 18.48 -11.69 -5.06
C MET A 181 17.57 -10.65 -4.41
N LEU A 182 16.72 -10.01 -5.22
CA LEU A 182 15.66 -9.12 -4.76
C LEU A 182 14.32 -9.83 -4.91
N LEU A 183 13.54 -9.91 -3.84
CA LEU A 183 12.22 -10.52 -3.82
C LEU A 183 11.14 -9.44 -3.75
N SER A 184 10.05 -9.62 -4.48
CA SER A 184 8.85 -8.78 -4.32
C SER A 184 7.60 -9.50 -4.79
N ASN A 185 6.47 -9.18 -4.19
CA ASN A 185 5.16 -9.52 -4.76
C ASN A 185 4.80 -8.55 -5.90
N THR A 186 4.04 -9.04 -6.87
CA THR A 186 3.55 -8.24 -8.01
C THR A 186 2.56 -7.18 -7.55
N PHE A 187 1.72 -7.53 -6.56
CA PHE A 187 0.71 -6.65 -5.98
C PHE A 187 1.00 -6.44 -4.49
N ASP A 188 2.06 -5.69 -4.19
CA ASP A 188 2.45 -5.33 -2.83
C ASP A 188 1.79 -4.00 -2.40
N PRO A 189 0.99 -3.98 -1.31
CA PRO A 189 0.25 -2.79 -0.87
C PRO A 189 1.12 -1.71 -0.23
N ALA A 190 2.33 -2.03 0.23
CA ALA A 190 3.19 -1.10 0.97
C ALA A 190 4.47 -0.76 0.19
N THR A 191 4.99 -1.71 -0.58
CA THR A 191 6.19 -1.52 -1.42
C THR A 191 5.92 -1.96 -2.86
N PRO A 192 5.18 -1.16 -3.66
CA PRO A 192 4.77 -1.54 -5.01
C PRO A 192 5.92 -2.08 -5.87
N VAL A 193 5.64 -3.06 -6.73
CA VAL A 193 6.64 -3.75 -7.57
C VAL A 193 7.49 -2.81 -8.42
N ARG A 194 6.97 -1.62 -8.76
CA ARG A 194 7.72 -0.56 -9.44
C ARG A 194 8.95 -0.12 -8.63
N TRP A 195 8.84 -0.01 -7.31
CA TRP A 195 9.95 0.34 -6.43
C TRP A 195 11.02 -0.74 -6.42
N ALA A 196 10.60 -2.01 -6.30
CA ALA A 196 11.52 -3.14 -6.37
C ALA A 196 12.23 -3.19 -7.74
N SER A 197 11.51 -2.92 -8.83
CA SER A 197 12.09 -2.86 -10.19
C SER A 197 13.15 -1.76 -10.32
N GLN A 198 12.93 -0.60 -9.69
CA GLN A 198 13.90 0.49 -9.66
C GLN A 198 15.12 0.12 -8.81
N VAL A 199 14.94 -0.55 -7.66
CA VAL A 199 16.05 -1.07 -6.86
C VAL A 199 16.87 -2.10 -7.65
N ALA A 200 16.23 -3.05 -8.33
CA ALA A 200 16.92 -4.01 -9.20
C ALA A 200 17.73 -3.32 -10.31
N THR A 201 17.16 -2.28 -10.92
CA THR A 201 17.85 -1.46 -11.93
C THR A 201 19.10 -0.77 -11.37
N GLN A 202 19.02 -0.25 -10.14
CA GLN A 202 20.16 0.36 -9.46
C GLN A 202 21.23 -0.69 -9.15
N LEU A 203 20.85 -1.82 -8.54
CA LEU A 203 21.77 -2.90 -8.18
C LEU A 203 22.51 -3.48 -9.40
N GLY A 204 21.92 -3.40 -10.59
CA GLY A 204 22.58 -3.68 -11.86
C GLY A 204 22.57 -5.16 -12.25
N SER A 205 23.47 -5.55 -13.15
CA SER A 205 23.43 -6.87 -13.82
C SER A 205 23.65 -8.07 -12.90
N LYS A 206 24.17 -7.86 -11.68
CA LYS A 206 24.33 -8.90 -10.66
C LYS A 206 23.07 -9.11 -9.82
N ALA A 207 22.04 -8.27 -10.01
CA ALA A 207 20.77 -8.41 -9.32
C ALA A 207 19.82 -9.35 -10.08
N LEU A 208 19.28 -10.33 -9.37
CA LEU A 208 18.20 -11.18 -9.82
C LEU A 208 16.90 -10.73 -9.12
N HIS A 209 16.01 -10.08 -9.87
CA HIS A 209 14.68 -9.71 -9.35
C HIS A 209 13.70 -10.87 -9.54
N VAL A 210 13.34 -11.54 -8.45
CA VAL A 210 12.31 -12.57 -8.43
C VAL A 210 10.99 -11.93 -8.02
N ARG A 211 9.99 -12.03 -8.91
CA ARG A 211 8.63 -11.57 -8.66
C ARG A 211 7.71 -12.76 -8.41
N THR A 212 6.93 -12.66 -7.34
CA THR A 212 5.85 -13.60 -7.03
C THR A 212 4.53 -13.00 -7.49
N ASP A 213 3.76 -13.69 -8.33
CA ASP A 213 2.43 -13.23 -8.76
C ASP A 213 1.41 -13.45 -7.65
N ARG A 214 1.38 -12.51 -6.70
CA ARG A 214 0.43 -12.51 -5.60
C ARG A 214 0.13 -11.10 -5.11
N VAL A 215 -0.98 -11.01 -4.39
CA VAL A 215 -1.27 -9.89 -3.50
C VAL A 215 -0.67 -10.18 -2.13
N GLY A 216 -0.03 -9.18 -1.54
CA GLY A 216 0.53 -9.26 -0.19
C GLY A 216 1.84 -8.50 -0.07
N HIS A 217 2.24 -8.23 1.18
CA HIS A 217 3.47 -7.49 1.45
C HIS A 217 4.68 -8.44 1.63
N GLY A 218 5.84 -8.06 1.07
CA GLY A 218 7.11 -8.76 1.27
C GLY A 218 7.53 -9.65 0.09
N GLY A 219 8.33 -10.68 0.39
CA GLY A 219 9.04 -11.48 -0.63
C GLY A 219 8.26 -12.66 -1.23
N GLY A 220 7.09 -13.01 -0.66
CA GLY A 220 6.29 -14.16 -1.13
C GLY A 220 6.98 -15.52 -0.95
N MET A 221 7.76 -15.69 0.12
CA MET A 221 8.51 -16.93 0.39
C MET A 221 7.62 -18.13 0.79
N ASP A 222 6.36 -17.87 1.11
CA ASP A 222 5.31 -18.88 1.27
C ASP A 222 4.90 -19.53 -0.05
N ASP A 223 5.17 -18.89 -1.20
CA ASP A 223 5.00 -19.52 -2.51
C ASP A 223 6.09 -20.58 -2.76
N PRO A 224 5.72 -21.84 -3.07
CA PRO A 224 6.68 -22.92 -3.27
C PRO A 224 7.67 -22.70 -4.42
N VAL A 225 7.28 -21.97 -5.48
CA VAL A 225 8.17 -21.68 -6.62
C VAL A 225 9.22 -20.66 -6.20
N THR A 226 8.82 -19.59 -5.53
CA THR A 226 9.72 -18.58 -4.98
C THR A 226 10.66 -19.18 -3.94
N LEU A 227 10.15 -20.01 -3.02
CA LEU A 227 10.98 -20.69 -2.02
C LEU A 227 12.06 -21.58 -2.67
N ARG A 228 11.73 -22.31 -3.74
CA ARG A 228 12.73 -23.10 -4.49
C ARG A 228 13.81 -22.21 -5.10
N LYS A 229 13.43 -21.12 -5.78
CA LYS A 229 14.40 -20.17 -6.36
C LYS A 229 15.35 -19.58 -5.32
N VAL A 230 14.83 -19.24 -4.13
CA VAL A 230 15.65 -18.76 -3.01
C VAL A 230 16.65 -19.82 -2.56
N ARG A 231 16.21 -21.08 -2.38
CA ARG A 231 17.09 -22.19 -1.99
C ARG A 231 18.18 -22.45 -3.03
N ASP A 232 17.84 -22.44 -4.31
CA ASP A 232 18.79 -22.63 -5.41
C ASP A 232 19.85 -21.52 -5.44
N TYR A 233 19.42 -20.28 -5.25
CA TYR A 233 20.31 -19.13 -5.16
C TYR A 233 21.25 -19.23 -3.95
N MET A 234 20.73 -19.57 -2.76
CA MET A 234 21.54 -19.75 -1.55
C MET A 234 22.56 -20.88 -1.72
N ALA A 235 22.18 -21.98 -2.37
CA ALA A 235 23.10 -23.07 -2.70
C ALA A 235 24.18 -22.66 -3.71
N GLN A 236 23.88 -21.70 -4.59
CA GLN A 236 24.85 -21.18 -5.56
C GLN A 236 25.87 -20.23 -4.93
N VAL A 237 25.43 -19.33 -4.05
CA VAL A 237 26.33 -18.32 -3.44
C VAL A 237 27.18 -18.86 -2.29
N ASN A 238 26.82 -20.02 -1.72
CA ASN A 238 27.58 -20.69 -0.66
C ASN A 238 28.61 -21.71 -1.19
N ARG A 239 28.79 -21.81 -2.51
CA ARG A 239 29.85 -22.60 -3.16
C ARG A 239 31.04 -21.72 -3.48
#